data_AF-A0A7L4ZU78-F1
#
_entry.id   AF-A0A7L4ZU78-F1
#
_cell.length_a   1.000
_cell.length_b   1.000
_cell.length_c   1.000
_cell.angle_alpha   90.00
_cell.angle_beta   90.00
_cell.angle_gamma   90.00
#
_symmetry.space_group_name_H-M   'P 1'
#
loop_
_entity.id
_entity.type
_entity.pdbx_description
1 polymer ?
#
loop_
_entity_poly.entity_id
_entity_poly.type
_entity_poly.pdbx_seq_one_letter_code
_entity_poly.pdbx_strand_id
1 'polypeptide(L)'
;MKPLLLGSLLLIGGTTFAQSTATYQGLPVIKAHELRADYRLGREWVKGNWRIAPEASPDVLILPLHTAKETLVFRTDHDSIRYTLAPGNTQRFYVLLDDGRYALTELRATAFTAEPLRFDTKAPAAAFPMQYEAGRNNAYLAQLRQQYHLDAVVQGARNDTERALRLLHWVHQQWDHNGENQPTKSDALSILEEVKQGKQFRCVEYGIVATSCLNAFGLKSRVLGLKTKDVETTESGAGHVLLETWLPDLQKWVLLDGQWDVMPVLKGKPLNAVEFQQAIVSNYKDLEISSLSGASKMAYVSWITPYLYYLDVKFDNREGVGLERAKVNGKSSLMLVPAGAKEPTVFQVKNPITYCHYTHSVAAFYAKPE
;
A
#
# COMPACT_ATOMS: atom_id res chain seq x y z
N MET A 1 -19.48 29.53 55.10
CA MET A 1 -19.14 28.10 55.00
C MET A 1 -19.27 27.68 53.54
N LYS A 2 -18.17 27.37 52.86
CA LYS A 2 -18.14 26.89 51.46
C LYS A 2 -18.41 25.38 51.45
N PRO A 3 -19.33 24.83 50.62
CA PRO A 3 -19.34 23.41 50.37
C PRO A 3 -18.36 23.08 49.24
N LEU A 4 -17.41 22.20 49.56
CA LEU A 4 -16.44 21.62 48.62
C LEU A 4 -17.16 20.74 47.60
N LEU A 5 -16.77 20.88 46.33
CA LEU A 5 -16.90 19.84 45.31
C LEU A 5 -16.01 18.64 45.68
N LEU A 6 -16.59 17.44 45.73
CA LEU A 6 -15.86 16.20 45.47
C LEU A 6 -16.26 15.71 44.08
N GLY A 7 -15.37 15.89 43.11
CA GLY A 7 -15.46 15.25 41.81
C GLY A 7 -15.14 13.76 41.95
N SER A 8 -16.10 12.92 41.57
CA SER A 8 -15.92 11.48 41.48
C SER A 8 -15.01 11.16 40.29
N LEU A 9 -13.79 10.68 40.57
CA LEU A 9 -12.91 10.11 39.55
C LEU A 9 -13.49 8.75 39.13
N LEU A 10 -14.18 8.69 38.00
CA LEU A 10 -14.62 7.43 37.41
C LEU A 10 -13.41 6.79 36.70
N LEU A 11 -12.72 5.87 37.37
CA LEU A 11 -11.80 4.94 36.71
C LEU A 11 -12.65 3.96 35.88
N ILE A 12 -12.72 4.19 34.56
CA ILE A 12 -13.27 3.21 33.62
C ILE A 12 -12.21 2.13 33.43
N GLY A 13 -12.12 1.20 34.38
CA GLY A 13 -11.40 -0.05 34.22
C GLY A 13 -12.15 -0.94 33.22
N GLY A 14 -11.71 -0.94 31.97
CA GLY A 14 -12.14 -1.96 31.01
C GLY A 14 -11.53 -3.30 31.42
N THR A 15 -12.30 -4.15 32.09
CA THR A 15 -11.88 -5.52 32.42
C THR A 15 -11.81 -6.34 31.13
N THR A 16 -10.61 -6.57 30.63
CA THR A 16 -10.33 -7.54 29.57
C THR A 16 -10.10 -8.90 30.20
N PHE A 17 -11.02 -9.84 29.99
CA PHE A 17 -10.85 -11.23 30.44
C PHE A 17 -9.84 -11.95 29.54
N ALA A 18 -8.67 -12.30 30.10
CA ALA A 18 -7.77 -13.29 29.52
C ALA A 18 -8.30 -14.71 29.83
N GLN A 19 -8.24 -15.62 28.86
CA GLN A 19 -8.66 -17.02 29.02
C GLN A 19 -7.57 -17.93 29.61
N SER A 20 -6.39 -17.42 29.96
CA SER A 20 -5.34 -18.24 30.61
C SER A 20 -5.58 -18.31 32.11
N THR A 21 -5.62 -19.53 32.65
CA THR A 21 -5.74 -19.80 34.10
C THR A 21 -4.39 -19.76 34.82
N ALA A 22 -3.27 -19.74 34.10
CA ALA A 22 -1.93 -19.72 34.67
C ALA A 22 -1.42 -18.27 34.79
N THR A 23 -0.78 -17.96 35.93
CA THR A 23 -0.21 -16.63 36.19
C THR A 23 1.23 -16.71 36.70
N TYR A 24 2.06 -15.76 36.31
CA TYR A 24 3.41 -15.56 36.82
C TYR A 24 3.60 -14.07 37.12
N GLN A 25 4.09 -13.75 38.32
CA GLN A 25 4.21 -12.37 38.81
C GLN A 25 2.91 -11.54 38.65
N GLY A 26 1.75 -12.17 38.81
CA GLY A 26 0.44 -11.51 38.70
C GLY A 26 -0.05 -11.24 37.27
N LEU A 27 0.69 -11.67 36.24
CA LEU A 27 0.29 -11.56 34.83
C LEU A 27 -0.07 -12.93 34.23
N PRO A 28 -0.97 -13.00 33.24
CA PRO A 28 -1.29 -14.24 32.54
C PRO A 28 -0.06 -14.88 31.88
N VAL A 29 -0.04 -16.20 31.77
CA VAL A 29 1.03 -16.97 31.11
C VAL A 29 0.45 -17.83 29.99
N ILE A 30 1.09 -17.83 28.83
CA ILE A 30 0.89 -18.83 27.77
C ILE A 30 2.21 -19.54 27.48
N LYS A 31 2.18 -20.74 26.89
CA LYS A 31 3.40 -21.50 26.56
C LYS A 31 3.73 -21.43 25.07
N ALA A 32 4.99 -21.68 24.72
CA ALA A 32 5.44 -21.86 23.34
C ALA A 32 6.61 -22.85 23.29
N HIS A 33 6.65 -23.72 22.27
CA HIS A 33 7.87 -24.50 21.99
C HIS A 33 8.80 -23.71 21.06
N GLU A 34 8.26 -22.85 20.21
CA GLU A 34 9.02 -22.01 19.29
C GLU A 34 9.08 -20.55 19.73
N LEU A 35 10.14 -19.84 19.31
CA LEU A 35 10.27 -18.39 19.50
C LEU A 35 9.42 -17.58 18.50
N ARG A 36 8.48 -18.20 17.80
CA ARG A 36 7.63 -17.55 16.80
C ARG A 36 6.19 -17.52 17.27
N ALA A 37 5.53 -16.40 17.03
CA ALA A 37 4.11 -16.27 17.28
C ALA A 37 3.40 -15.61 16.09
N ASP A 38 2.14 -15.97 15.97
CA ASP A 38 1.17 -15.29 15.13
C ASP A 38 0.33 -14.35 16.00
N TYR A 39 -0.25 -13.33 15.37
CA TYR A 39 -1.35 -12.63 15.98
C TYR A 39 -2.45 -12.36 14.97
N ARG A 40 -3.69 -12.35 15.44
CA ARG A 40 -4.86 -11.95 14.68
C ARG A 40 -5.39 -10.66 15.24
N LEU A 41 -5.48 -9.64 14.40
CA LEU A 41 -6.13 -8.38 14.73
C LEU A 41 -7.44 -8.29 13.93
N GLY A 42 -8.58 -8.29 14.64
CA GLY A 42 -9.88 -8.41 14.01
C GLY A 42 -10.02 -9.73 13.27
N ARG A 43 -10.25 -9.70 11.95
CA ARG A 43 -10.34 -10.92 11.13
C ARG A 43 -9.02 -11.35 10.51
N GLU A 44 -7.97 -10.54 10.64
CA GLU A 44 -6.76 -10.67 9.84
C GLU A 44 -5.61 -11.27 10.64
N TRP A 45 -5.01 -12.35 10.11
CA TRP A 45 -3.85 -12.99 10.70
C TRP A 45 -2.56 -12.38 10.16
N VAL A 46 -1.66 -12.01 11.07
CA VAL A 46 -0.26 -11.75 10.80
C VAL A 46 0.51 -12.98 11.28
N LYS A 47 1.09 -13.73 10.34
CA LYS A 47 1.74 -15.01 10.62
C LYS A 47 3.26 -14.89 10.62
N GLY A 48 3.92 -15.52 11.58
CA GLY A 48 5.38 -15.70 11.62
C GLY A 48 6.23 -14.43 11.76
N ASN A 49 5.62 -13.24 11.82
CA ASN A 49 6.35 -11.97 11.89
C ASN A 49 6.77 -11.59 13.31
N TRP A 50 6.20 -12.20 14.35
CA TRP A 50 6.59 -11.91 15.72
C TRP A 50 7.59 -12.94 16.24
N ARG A 51 8.77 -12.46 16.62
CA ARG A 51 9.75 -13.25 17.37
C ARG A 51 9.59 -12.92 18.85
N ILE A 52 9.23 -13.93 19.64
CA ILE A 52 9.23 -13.86 21.11
C ILE A 52 10.67 -13.67 21.56
N ALA A 53 10.93 -12.61 22.34
CA ALA A 53 12.28 -12.22 22.74
C ALA A 53 12.42 -12.19 24.26
N PRO A 54 12.75 -13.31 24.93
CA PRO A 54 12.98 -13.35 26.37
C PRO A 54 14.07 -12.38 26.86
N GLU A 55 15.01 -12.02 25.98
CA GLU A 55 16.06 -11.03 26.22
C GLU A 55 15.55 -9.58 26.26
N ALA A 56 14.36 -9.30 25.73
CA ALA A 56 13.72 -8.00 25.77
C ALA A 56 12.59 -8.00 26.82
N SER A 57 12.66 -7.11 27.81
CA SER A 57 11.70 -7.08 28.92
C SER A 57 11.20 -5.65 29.16
N PRO A 58 10.04 -5.25 28.58
CA PRO A 58 9.16 -6.06 27.74
C PRO A 58 9.59 -6.17 26.27
N ASP A 59 9.20 -7.25 25.58
CA ASP A 59 9.14 -7.30 24.12
C ASP A 59 7.81 -6.70 23.62
N VAL A 60 7.89 -5.54 22.96
CA VAL A 60 6.73 -4.67 22.69
C VAL A 60 6.19 -4.84 21.27
N LEU A 61 4.99 -5.39 21.14
CA LEU A 61 4.24 -5.45 19.89
C LEU A 61 3.32 -4.22 19.79
N ILE A 62 3.65 -3.30 18.89
CA ILE A 62 2.83 -2.12 18.59
C ILE A 62 1.71 -2.53 17.61
N LEU A 63 0.47 -2.16 17.94
CA LEU A 63 -0.73 -2.52 17.18
C LEU A 63 -1.51 -1.26 16.77
N PRO A 64 -1.29 -0.72 15.55
CA PRO A 64 -2.07 0.39 15.03
C PRO A 64 -3.50 -0.06 14.71
N LEU A 65 -4.46 0.40 15.51
CA LEU A 65 -5.87 0.05 15.37
C LEU A 65 -6.57 1.04 14.45
N HIS A 66 -7.28 0.50 13.45
CA HIS A 66 -8.10 1.30 12.52
C HIS A 66 -9.56 1.46 12.98
N THR A 67 -9.88 0.92 14.16
CA THR A 67 -11.21 0.94 14.78
C THR A 67 -11.09 1.38 16.24
N ALA A 68 -12.21 1.81 16.84
CA ALA A 68 -12.23 2.26 18.23
C ALA A 68 -11.94 1.12 19.24
N LYS A 69 -12.26 -0.12 18.86
CA LYS A 69 -11.99 -1.34 19.61
C LYS A 69 -11.77 -2.49 18.64
N GLU A 70 -10.75 -3.30 18.90
CA GLU A 70 -10.42 -4.46 18.09
C GLU A 70 -10.11 -5.67 18.97
N THR A 71 -10.46 -6.86 18.51
CA THR A 71 -10.05 -8.10 19.20
C THR A 71 -8.69 -8.53 18.69
N LEU A 72 -7.72 -8.64 19.60
CA LEU A 72 -6.45 -9.30 19.35
C LEU A 72 -6.49 -10.74 19.88
N VAL A 73 -6.01 -11.68 19.06
CA VAL A 73 -5.58 -13.00 19.53
C VAL A 73 -4.09 -13.15 19.26
N PHE A 74 -3.30 -13.32 20.29
CA PHE A 74 -1.89 -13.70 20.17
C PHE A 74 -1.79 -15.21 20.30
N ARG A 75 -1.09 -15.88 19.39
CA ARG A 75 -1.06 -17.33 19.28
C ARG A 75 0.36 -17.81 19.07
N THR A 76 0.79 -18.70 19.94
CA THR A 76 2.03 -19.47 19.80
C THR A 76 1.70 -20.82 19.13
N ASP A 77 2.69 -21.66 18.95
CA ASP A 77 2.52 -23.04 18.48
C ASP A 77 1.79 -23.95 19.50
N HIS A 78 1.73 -23.56 20.79
CA HIS A 78 1.11 -24.35 21.86
C HIS A 78 -0.18 -23.71 22.42
N ASP A 79 -0.21 -22.40 22.65
CA ASP A 79 -1.28 -21.69 23.36
C ASP A 79 -1.74 -20.41 22.65
N SER A 80 -2.78 -19.76 23.19
CA SER A 80 -3.18 -18.44 22.76
C SER A 80 -3.75 -17.60 23.90
N ILE A 81 -3.70 -16.28 23.72
CA ILE A 81 -4.34 -15.31 24.61
C ILE A 81 -5.12 -14.29 23.79
N ARG A 82 -6.19 -13.76 24.39
CA ARG A 82 -7.13 -12.85 23.73
C ARG A 82 -7.35 -11.60 24.56
N TYR A 83 -7.35 -10.46 23.88
CA TYR A 83 -7.70 -9.17 24.47
C TYR A 83 -8.61 -8.37 23.53
N THR A 84 -9.50 -7.58 24.10
CA THR A 84 -10.18 -6.51 23.38
C THR A 84 -9.46 -5.21 23.68
N LEU A 85 -8.86 -4.59 22.66
CA LEU A 85 -8.00 -3.43 22.81
C LEU A 85 -8.66 -2.20 22.17
N ALA A 86 -8.54 -1.06 22.83
CA ALA A 86 -8.79 0.28 22.28
C ALA A 86 -7.44 1.02 22.16
N PRO A 87 -7.33 2.04 21.28
CA PRO A 87 -6.16 2.91 21.25
C PRO A 87 -5.77 3.45 22.63
N GLY A 88 -4.49 3.36 22.97
CA GLY A 88 -3.95 3.71 24.28
C GLY A 88 -3.99 2.58 25.31
N ASN A 89 -4.61 1.43 25.01
CA ASN A 89 -4.50 0.25 25.87
C ASN A 89 -3.13 -0.39 25.78
N THR A 90 -2.65 -0.83 26.94
CA THR A 90 -1.47 -1.68 27.08
C THR A 90 -1.88 -2.95 27.82
N GLN A 91 -1.50 -4.11 27.30
CA GLN A 91 -1.70 -5.41 27.95
C GLN A 91 -0.38 -6.14 28.04
N ARG A 92 -0.14 -6.81 29.17
CA ARG A 92 1.07 -7.60 29.39
C ARG A 92 0.73 -9.03 29.78
N PHE A 93 1.53 -9.95 29.30
CA PHE A 93 1.49 -11.37 29.64
C PHE A 93 2.88 -11.96 29.47
N TYR A 94 3.09 -13.16 30.01
CA TYR A 94 4.32 -13.89 29.79
C TYR A 94 4.14 -15.02 28.79
N VAL A 95 5.16 -15.26 27.98
CA VAL A 95 5.34 -16.50 27.24
C VAL A 95 6.37 -17.36 27.99
N LEU A 96 5.97 -18.55 28.43
CA LEU A 96 6.85 -19.57 29.01
C LEU A 96 7.38 -20.48 27.90
N LEU A 97 8.71 -20.57 27.80
CA LEU A 97 9.41 -21.44 26.86
C LEU A 97 9.75 -22.79 27.51
N ASP A 98 10.02 -23.80 26.66
CA ASP A 98 10.40 -25.16 27.11
C ASP A 98 11.66 -25.21 27.97
N ASP A 99 12.58 -24.25 27.80
CA ASP A 99 13.80 -24.12 28.61
C ASP A 99 13.55 -23.44 29.98
N GLY A 100 12.29 -23.11 30.30
CA GLY A 100 11.87 -22.50 31.56
C GLY A 100 11.99 -20.98 31.60
N ARG A 101 12.48 -20.33 30.54
CA ARG A 101 12.53 -18.86 30.47
C ARG A 101 11.14 -18.27 30.26
N TYR A 102 10.92 -17.12 30.87
CA TYR A 102 9.73 -16.28 30.67
C TYR A 102 10.10 -15.07 29.81
N ALA A 103 9.37 -14.85 28.72
CA ALA A 103 9.43 -13.60 27.94
C ALA A 103 8.26 -12.69 28.36
N LEU A 104 8.56 -11.47 28.79
CA LEU A 104 7.52 -10.49 29.15
C LEU A 104 7.05 -9.76 27.89
N THR A 105 5.85 -10.07 27.42
CA THR A 105 5.28 -9.47 26.21
C THR A 105 4.31 -8.35 26.53
N GLU A 106 4.49 -7.23 25.85
CA GLU A 106 3.62 -6.06 25.90
C GLU A 106 2.93 -5.84 24.56
N LEU A 107 1.59 -5.85 24.58
CA LEU A 107 0.75 -5.41 23.49
C LEU A 107 0.44 -3.93 23.70
N ARG A 108 0.88 -3.07 22.77
CA ARG A 108 0.63 -1.64 22.83
C ARG A 108 -0.27 -1.20 21.69
N ALA A 109 -1.54 -0.96 21.99
CA ALA A 109 -2.50 -0.51 20.99
C ALA A 109 -2.39 1.01 20.78
N THR A 110 -2.20 1.43 19.54
CA THR A 110 -2.21 2.86 19.14
C THR A 110 -3.35 3.11 18.17
N ALA A 111 -3.80 4.36 18.03
CA ALA A 111 -4.69 4.70 16.94
C ALA A 111 -3.86 4.73 15.65
N PHE A 112 -4.35 4.08 14.59
CA PHE A 112 -3.82 4.33 13.27
C PHE A 112 -4.13 5.79 12.89
N THR A 113 -3.11 6.51 12.44
CA THR A 113 -3.24 7.92 12.04
C THR A 113 -2.63 8.13 10.66
N ALA A 114 -3.36 8.83 9.80
CA ALA A 114 -2.87 9.34 8.54
C ALA A 114 -3.06 10.86 8.50
N GLU A 115 -2.07 11.60 8.00
CA GLU A 115 -2.15 13.06 7.88
C GLU A 115 -3.12 13.44 6.76
N PRO A 116 -4.14 14.29 6.99
CA PRO A 116 -4.97 14.80 5.91
C PRO A 116 -4.14 15.67 4.97
N LEU A 117 -4.07 15.31 3.68
CA LEU A 117 -3.36 16.09 2.67
C LEU A 117 -4.32 17.04 1.96
N ARG A 118 -3.81 18.22 1.59
CA ARG A 118 -4.54 19.23 0.82
C ARG A 118 -3.84 19.42 -0.52
N PHE A 119 -4.64 19.61 -1.56
CA PHE A 119 -4.18 19.91 -2.90
C PHE A 119 -5.06 21.01 -3.50
N ASP A 120 -4.54 21.76 -4.45
CA ASP A 120 -5.31 22.76 -5.18
C ASP A 120 -6.28 22.10 -6.15
N THR A 121 -7.52 22.56 -6.16
CA THR A 121 -8.56 22.01 -7.05
C THR A 121 -8.66 22.74 -8.39
N LYS A 122 -8.06 23.93 -8.50
CA LYS A 122 -8.10 24.74 -9.72
C LYS A 122 -7.08 24.22 -10.73
N ALA A 123 -7.50 24.11 -11.98
CA ALA A 123 -6.58 23.85 -13.08
C ALA A 123 -5.62 25.05 -13.27
N PRO A 124 -4.34 24.80 -13.62
CA PRO A 124 -3.43 25.87 -14.01
C PRO A 124 -3.89 26.51 -15.33
N ALA A 125 -3.41 27.73 -15.60
CA ALA A 125 -3.74 28.44 -16.84
C ALA A 125 -3.23 27.73 -18.10
N ALA A 126 -2.12 27.00 -17.99
CA ALA A 126 -1.57 26.16 -19.05
C ALA A 126 -1.59 24.69 -18.61
N ALA A 127 -2.16 23.81 -19.43
CA ALA A 127 -2.15 22.38 -19.18
C ALA A 127 -0.76 21.78 -19.40
N PHE A 128 -0.48 20.68 -18.71
CA PHE A 128 0.69 19.87 -18.97
C PHE A 128 0.38 18.87 -20.09
N PRO A 129 1.04 18.92 -21.25
CA PRO A 129 0.74 18.01 -22.35
C PRO A 129 1.26 16.61 -22.02
N MET A 130 0.35 15.74 -21.57
CA MET A 130 0.64 14.32 -21.35
C MET A 130 0.36 13.53 -22.63
N GLN A 131 1.31 12.68 -23.03
CA GLN A 131 1.18 11.80 -24.19
C GLN A 131 0.83 10.39 -23.76
N TYR A 132 -0.10 9.78 -24.49
CA TYR A 132 -0.54 8.40 -24.34
C TYR A 132 -0.55 7.72 -25.70
N GLU A 133 -0.80 6.41 -25.71
CA GLU A 133 -0.99 5.65 -26.94
C GLU A 133 -2.07 6.28 -27.84
N ALA A 134 -1.72 6.39 -29.13
CA ALA A 134 -2.61 6.84 -30.18
C ALA A 134 -3.15 5.61 -30.94
N GLY A 135 -4.44 5.33 -30.77
CA GLY A 135 -5.10 4.20 -31.45
C GLY A 135 -4.66 2.82 -30.92
N ARG A 136 -4.80 1.80 -31.77
CA ARG A 136 -4.56 0.38 -31.42
C ARG A 136 -3.36 -0.26 -32.13
N ASN A 137 -2.59 0.51 -32.90
CA ASN A 137 -1.59 -0.01 -33.84
C ASN A 137 -0.16 -0.07 -33.27
N ASN A 138 -0.01 -0.13 -31.96
CA ASN A 138 1.30 -0.29 -31.34
C ASN A 138 1.75 -1.76 -31.43
N ALA A 139 2.76 -2.03 -32.28
CA ALA A 139 3.26 -3.37 -32.53
C ALA A 139 3.83 -4.05 -31.27
N TYR A 140 4.47 -3.28 -30.37
CA TYR A 140 4.99 -3.80 -29.11
C TYR A 140 3.84 -4.29 -28.20
N LEU A 141 2.76 -3.52 -28.08
CA LEU A 141 1.59 -3.90 -27.30
C LEU A 141 0.82 -5.07 -27.93
N ALA A 142 0.71 -5.10 -29.26
CA ALA A 142 0.13 -6.23 -29.98
C ALA A 142 0.92 -7.53 -29.74
N GLN A 143 2.25 -7.45 -29.80
CA GLN A 143 3.13 -8.57 -29.46
C GLN A 143 2.92 -9.04 -28.01
N LEU A 144 2.92 -8.12 -27.05
CA LEU A 144 2.69 -8.44 -25.63
C LEU A 144 1.36 -9.20 -25.44
N ARG A 145 0.27 -8.68 -26.00
CA ARG A 145 -1.06 -9.28 -25.92
C ARG A 145 -1.10 -10.69 -26.50
N GLN A 146 -0.49 -10.88 -27.66
CA GLN A 146 -0.48 -12.17 -28.35
C GLN A 146 0.42 -13.19 -27.65
N GLN A 147 1.65 -12.81 -27.32
CA GLN A 147 2.68 -13.71 -26.75
C GLN A 147 2.29 -14.24 -25.36
N TYR A 148 1.53 -13.46 -24.58
CA TYR A 148 1.10 -13.81 -23.23
C TYR A 148 -0.39 -14.17 -23.14
N HIS A 149 -1.06 -14.35 -24.28
CA HIS A 149 -2.46 -14.79 -24.37
C HIS A 149 -3.43 -13.96 -23.51
N LEU A 150 -3.23 -12.64 -23.44
CA LEU A 150 -3.96 -11.78 -22.51
C LEU A 150 -5.47 -11.71 -22.81
N ASP A 151 -5.89 -12.06 -24.04
CA ASP A 151 -7.31 -12.20 -24.39
C ASP A 151 -8.03 -13.24 -23.52
N ALA A 152 -7.37 -14.34 -23.17
CA ALA A 152 -7.92 -15.36 -22.29
C ALA A 152 -8.06 -14.86 -20.85
N VAL A 153 -7.11 -14.04 -20.39
CA VAL A 153 -7.11 -13.45 -19.03
C VAL A 153 -8.36 -12.59 -18.82
N VAL A 154 -8.75 -11.80 -19.82
CA VAL A 154 -9.88 -10.88 -19.74
C VAL A 154 -11.21 -11.49 -20.17
N GLN A 155 -11.23 -12.77 -20.54
CA GLN A 155 -12.42 -13.43 -21.04
C GLN A 155 -13.56 -13.34 -20.02
N GLY A 156 -14.74 -12.89 -20.49
CA GLY A 156 -15.93 -12.74 -19.66
C GLY A 156 -15.96 -11.49 -18.76
N ALA A 157 -14.97 -10.60 -18.84
CA ALA A 157 -15.04 -9.31 -18.17
C ALA A 157 -16.20 -8.46 -18.73
N ARG A 158 -17.06 -7.95 -17.84
CA ARG A 158 -18.30 -7.23 -18.20
C ARG A 158 -18.10 -5.73 -18.44
N ASN A 159 -17.03 -5.17 -17.91
CA ASN A 159 -16.71 -3.74 -17.96
C ASN A 159 -15.19 -3.52 -17.84
N ASP A 160 -14.74 -2.26 -17.93
CA ASP A 160 -13.31 -1.94 -17.92
C ASP A 160 -12.69 -2.16 -16.53
N THR A 161 -13.46 -1.99 -15.45
CA THR A 161 -13.02 -2.28 -14.08
C THR A 161 -12.65 -3.77 -13.91
N GLU A 162 -13.51 -4.68 -14.37
CA GLU A 162 -13.25 -6.12 -14.30
C GLU A 162 -12.09 -6.54 -15.20
N ARG A 163 -11.97 -5.92 -16.39
CA ARG A 163 -10.83 -6.14 -17.26
C ARG A 163 -9.53 -5.75 -16.56
N ALA A 164 -9.53 -4.60 -15.90
CA ALA A 164 -8.36 -4.10 -15.18
C ALA A 164 -7.97 -5.00 -14.01
N LEU A 165 -8.92 -5.44 -13.19
CA LEU A 165 -8.67 -6.37 -12.07
C LEU A 165 -8.11 -7.72 -12.54
N ARG A 166 -8.64 -8.28 -13.63
CA ARG A 166 -8.16 -9.57 -14.17
C ARG A 166 -6.72 -9.47 -14.68
N LEU A 167 -6.38 -8.39 -15.40
CA LEU A 167 -5.02 -8.16 -15.87
C LEU A 167 -4.06 -7.91 -14.70
N LEU A 168 -4.47 -7.12 -13.71
CA LEU A 168 -3.69 -6.87 -12.50
C LEU A 168 -3.37 -8.17 -11.77
N HIS A 169 -4.39 -9.01 -11.56
CA HIS A 169 -4.25 -10.29 -10.90
C HIS A 169 -3.33 -11.24 -11.67
N TRP A 170 -3.48 -11.29 -12.99
CA TRP A 170 -2.58 -12.10 -13.82
C TRP A 170 -1.13 -11.66 -13.66
N VAL A 171 -0.84 -10.34 -13.67
CA VAL A 171 0.52 -9.83 -13.43
C VAL A 171 1.03 -10.19 -12.03
N HIS A 172 0.19 -10.04 -11.01
CA HIS A 172 0.53 -10.41 -9.62
C HIS A 172 0.99 -11.87 -9.50
N GLN A 173 0.38 -12.77 -10.27
CA GLN A 173 0.71 -14.20 -10.25
C GLN A 173 1.99 -14.58 -11.01
N GLN A 174 2.61 -13.66 -11.74
CA GLN A 174 3.76 -14.01 -12.58
C GLN A 174 5.02 -14.27 -11.77
N TRP A 175 5.22 -13.58 -10.63
CA TRP A 175 6.37 -13.79 -9.75
C TRP A 175 6.05 -13.39 -8.31
N ASP A 176 6.85 -13.87 -7.35
CA ASP A 176 6.87 -13.35 -5.97
C ASP A 176 7.78 -12.13 -5.86
N HIS A 177 7.37 -11.14 -5.07
CA HIS A 177 8.11 -9.89 -4.95
C HIS A 177 9.54 -10.09 -4.39
N ASN A 178 10.53 -9.53 -5.09
CA ASN A 178 11.91 -9.46 -4.63
C ASN A 178 12.45 -8.03 -4.75
N GLY A 179 12.77 -7.41 -3.61
CA GLY A 179 13.20 -6.01 -3.48
C GLY A 179 14.58 -5.68 -4.07
N GLU A 180 15.40 -6.68 -4.38
CA GLU A 180 16.83 -6.51 -4.66
C GLU A 180 17.18 -6.68 -6.15
N ASN A 181 16.32 -7.31 -6.93
CA ASN A 181 16.62 -7.68 -8.31
C ASN A 181 16.11 -6.65 -9.33
N GLN A 182 16.80 -6.53 -10.47
CA GLN A 182 16.44 -5.60 -11.55
C GLN A 182 16.50 -6.30 -12.91
N PRO A 183 15.56 -6.00 -13.82
CA PRO A 183 15.56 -6.61 -15.15
C PRO A 183 16.67 -6.02 -16.02
N THR A 184 17.06 -6.73 -17.07
CA THR A 184 18.03 -6.21 -18.06
C THR A 184 17.47 -5.01 -18.83
N LYS A 185 16.15 -4.98 -19.05
CA LYS A 185 15.43 -3.87 -19.66
C LYS A 185 14.13 -3.60 -18.91
N SER A 186 13.83 -2.33 -18.70
CA SER A 186 12.60 -1.87 -18.04
C SER A 186 11.41 -1.83 -19.01
N ASP A 187 11.10 -2.96 -19.66
CA ASP A 187 9.94 -3.16 -20.53
C ASP A 187 9.26 -4.49 -20.23
N ALA A 188 7.94 -4.57 -20.47
CA ALA A 188 7.11 -5.71 -20.06
C ALA A 188 7.51 -7.03 -20.72
N LEU A 189 7.90 -7.02 -22.00
CA LEU A 189 8.30 -8.23 -22.71
C LEU A 189 9.58 -8.82 -22.11
N SER A 190 10.60 -7.97 -21.88
CA SER A 190 11.88 -8.40 -21.29
C SER A 190 11.69 -8.87 -19.84
N ILE A 191 10.93 -8.14 -19.03
CA ILE A 191 10.63 -8.52 -17.64
C ILE A 191 9.96 -9.89 -17.59
N LEU A 192 8.89 -10.09 -18.35
CA LEU A 192 8.14 -11.34 -18.34
C LEU A 192 8.95 -12.53 -18.89
N GLU A 193 9.85 -12.29 -19.84
CA GLU A 193 10.76 -13.33 -20.34
C GLU A 193 11.78 -13.74 -19.27
N GLU A 194 12.33 -12.78 -18.54
CA GLU A 194 13.24 -13.07 -17.42
C GLU A 194 12.52 -13.76 -16.25
N VAL A 195 11.25 -13.44 -16.01
CA VAL A 195 10.40 -14.15 -15.03
C VAL A 195 10.25 -15.62 -15.40
N LYS A 196 10.05 -15.96 -16.68
CA LYS A 196 10.00 -17.38 -17.13
C LYS A 196 11.31 -18.13 -16.87
N GLN A 197 12.42 -17.41 -16.74
CA GLN A 197 13.73 -17.96 -16.39
C GLN A 197 13.95 -18.05 -14.88
N GLY A 198 12.91 -17.78 -14.07
CA GLY A 198 12.94 -17.89 -12.61
C GLY A 198 13.33 -16.60 -11.89
N LYS A 199 13.49 -15.47 -12.60
CA LYS A 199 13.75 -14.19 -11.94
C LYS A 199 12.49 -13.65 -11.26
N GLN A 200 12.72 -12.95 -10.16
CA GLN A 200 11.71 -12.24 -9.38
C GLN A 200 12.08 -10.76 -9.32
N PHE A 201 11.11 -9.86 -9.21
CA PHE A 201 11.34 -8.42 -9.31
C PHE A 201 10.56 -7.60 -8.30
N ARG A 202 10.83 -6.28 -8.30
CA ARG A 202 10.35 -5.31 -7.32
C ARG A 202 9.00 -4.74 -7.74
N CYS A 203 8.44 -3.87 -6.90
CA CYS A 203 7.27 -3.05 -7.20
C CYS A 203 7.31 -2.37 -8.59
N VAL A 204 8.48 -1.87 -8.98
CA VAL A 204 8.69 -1.15 -10.26
C VAL A 204 8.26 -2.00 -11.44
N GLU A 205 8.67 -3.26 -11.45
CA GLU A 205 8.40 -4.17 -12.56
C GLU A 205 6.92 -4.61 -12.61
N TYR A 206 6.25 -4.74 -11.47
CA TYR A 206 4.78 -4.95 -11.44
C TYR A 206 4.06 -3.76 -12.06
N GLY A 207 4.45 -2.54 -11.69
CA GLY A 207 3.89 -1.30 -12.25
C GLY A 207 4.07 -1.21 -13.77
N ILE A 208 5.27 -1.53 -14.28
CA ILE A 208 5.57 -1.54 -15.72
C ILE A 208 4.72 -2.56 -16.46
N VAL A 209 4.76 -3.83 -16.04
CA VAL A 209 4.07 -4.92 -16.76
C VAL A 209 2.56 -4.71 -16.75
N ALA A 210 1.96 -4.38 -15.61
CA ALA A 210 0.53 -4.11 -15.52
C ALA A 210 0.10 -2.92 -16.38
N THR A 211 0.91 -1.85 -16.41
CA THR A 211 0.65 -0.67 -17.28
C THR A 211 0.63 -1.08 -18.75
N SER A 212 1.63 -1.84 -19.22
CA SER A 212 1.67 -2.28 -20.61
C SER A 212 0.53 -3.24 -20.95
N CYS A 213 0.14 -4.14 -20.03
CA CYS A 213 -0.98 -5.05 -20.22
C CYS A 213 -2.30 -4.29 -20.40
N LEU A 214 -2.57 -3.26 -19.60
CA LEU A 214 -3.77 -2.43 -19.72
C LEU A 214 -3.77 -1.59 -21.00
N ASN A 215 -2.62 -0.98 -21.33
CA ASN A 215 -2.43 -0.24 -22.58
C ASN A 215 -2.68 -1.13 -23.82
N ALA A 216 -2.36 -2.43 -23.76
CA ALA A 216 -2.64 -3.38 -24.85
C ALA A 216 -4.14 -3.64 -25.10
N PHE A 217 -5.01 -3.23 -24.17
CA PHE A 217 -6.47 -3.21 -24.34
C PHE A 217 -7.04 -1.81 -24.59
N GLY A 218 -6.17 -0.81 -24.82
CA GLY A 218 -6.58 0.57 -25.06
C GLY A 218 -7.05 1.31 -23.81
N LEU A 219 -6.79 0.77 -22.61
CA LEU A 219 -7.01 1.48 -21.35
C LEU A 219 -5.78 2.34 -21.09
N LYS A 220 -5.91 3.66 -21.30
CA LYS A 220 -4.80 4.60 -21.13
C LYS A 220 -4.27 4.52 -19.71
N SER A 221 -3.07 3.98 -19.57
CA SER A 221 -2.45 3.65 -18.28
C SER A 221 -1.09 4.31 -18.15
N ARG A 222 -0.71 4.60 -16.91
CA ARG A 222 0.57 5.22 -16.57
C ARG A 222 1.15 4.61 -15.31
N VAL A 223 2.46 4.41 -15.29
CA VAL A 223 3.20 4.11 -14.07
C VAL A 223 3.13 5.31 -13.14
N LEU A 224 2.84 5.05 -11.87
CA LEU A 224 2.74 6.04 -10.82
C LEU A 224 3.81 5.77 -9.75
N GLY A 225 4.70 6.73 -9.56
CA GLY A 225 5.65 6.76 -8.47
C GLY A 225 5.02 7.36 -7.22
N LEU A 226 5.17 6.66 -6.10
CA LEU A 226 4.77 7.12 -4.77
C LEU A 226 6.03 7.38 -3.93
N LYS A 227 6.01 8.40 -3.08
CA LYS A 227 7.12 8.75 -2.20
C LYS A 227 6.64 9.22 -0.84
N THR A 228 7.41 8.89 0.19
CA THR A 228 7.13 9.28 1.57
C THR A 228 7.40 10.76 1.82
N LYS A 229 6.82 11.32 2.89
CA LYS A 229 7.05 12.73 3.30
C LYS A 229 8.52 13.04 3.55
N ASP A 230 9.25 12.08 4.11
CA ASP A 230 10.66 12.13 4.50
C ASP A 230 11.61 11.61 3.40
N VAL A 231 11.18 11.64 2.13
CA VAL A 231 11.91 11.07 0.99
C VAL A 231 13.35 11.55 0.82
N GLU A 232 13.66 12.77 1.27
CA GLU A 232 15.02 13.32 1.18
C GLU A 232 15.96 12.74 2.25
N THR A 233 15.44 12.30 3.40
CA THR A 233 16.23 11.88 4.57
C THR A 233 16.24 10.38 4.77
N THR A 234 15.26 9.66 4.23
CA THR A 234 15.15 8.20 4.35
C THR A 234 16.17 7.51 3.46
N GLU A 235 17.09 6.71 4.03
CA GLU A 235 18.17 6.08 3.27
C GLU A 235 17.69 5.02 2.26
N SER A 236 16.64 4.27 2.61
CA SER A 236 16.08 3.20 1.81
C SER A 236 14.58 3.03 2.01
N GLY A 237 13.88 2.56 0.97
CA GLY A 237 12.44 2.26 1.06
C GLY A 237 11.54 3.49 1.07
N ALA A 238 12.01 4.64 0.59
CA ALA A 238 11.25 5.90 0.58
C ALA A 238 10.29 6.04 -0.62
N GLY A 239 10.22 5.02 -1.48
CA GLY A 239 9.33 5.01 -2.64
C GLY A 239 8.67 3.66 -2.87
N HIS A 240 7.51 3.70 -3.51
CA HIS A 240 6.79 2.55 -4.03
C HIS A 240 6.34 2.88 -5.46
N VAL A 241 6.28 1.89 -6.34
CA VAL A 241 5.85 2.08 -7.72
C VAL A 241 4.67 1.18 -8.01
N LEU A 242 3.62 1.78 -8.53
CA LEU A 242 2.40 1.12 -8.96
C LEU A 242 1.88 1.81 -10.22
N LEU A 243 0.58 1.81 -10.49
CA LEU A 243 0.03 2.44 -11.68
C LEU A 243 -1.34 3.08 -11.46
N GLU A 244 -1.72 3.90 -12.41
CA GLU A 244 -3.10 4.35 -12.60
C GLU A 244 -3.56 4.08 -14.02
N THR A 245 -4.84 3.72 -14.17
CA THR A 245 -5.49 3.57 -15.47
C THR A 245 -6.73 4.46 -15.58
N TRP A 246 -6.94 5.05 -16.74
CA TRP A 246 -8.20 5.69 -17.06
C TRP A 246 -9.23 4.63 -17.42
N LEU A 247 -10.36 4.63 -16.72
CA LEU A 247 -11.51 3.80 -17.03
C LEU A 247 -12.52 4.63 -17.86
N PRO A 248 -12.68 4.35 -19.16
CA PRO A 248 -13.59 5.10 -20.04
C PRO A 248 -15.06 5.05 -19.59
N ASP A 249 -15.54 3.91 -19.10
CA ASP A 249 -16.90 3.74 -18.59
C ASP A 249 -17.20 4.64 -17.36
N LEU A 250 -16.20 4.88 -16.52
CA LEU A 250 -16.31 5.76 -15.34
C LEU A 250 -15.85 7.20 -15.58
N GLN A 251 -15.20 7.46 -16.73
CA GLN A 251 -14.50 8.73 -17.02
C GLN A 251 -13.59 9.15 -15.87
N LYS A 252 -12.72 8.24 -15.41
CA LYS A 252 -11.93 8.45 -14.18
C LYS A 252 -10.60 7.70 -14.18
N TRP A 253 -9.58 8.31 -13.58
CA TRP A 253 -8.32 7.65 -13.20
C TRP A 253 -8.50 6.79 -11.95
N VAL A 254 -7.98 5.57 -11.96
CA VAL A 254 -8.06 4.62 -10.84
C VAL A 254 -6.71 4.01 -10.55
N LEU A 255 -6.37 3.85 -9.27
CA LEU A 255 -5.14 3.25 -8.79
C LEU A 255 -5.24 1.73 -8.82
N LEU A 256 -4.15 1.10 -9.27
CA LEU A 256 -3.94 -0.34 -9.21
C LEU A 256 -2.55 -0.62 -8.67
N ASP A 257 -2.42 -1.66 -7.85
CA ASP A 257 -1.14 -2.11 -7.31
C ASP A 257 -0.91 -3.59 -7.68
N GLY A 258 -0.02 -3.83 -8.64
CA GLY A 258 0.26 -5.16 -9.15
C GLY A 258 1.05 -6.03 -8.19
N GLN A 259 1.81 -5.43 -7.27
CA GLN A 259 2.52 -6.18 -6.23
C GLN A 259 1.53 -6.80 -5.24
N TRP A 260 0.49 -6.04 -4.86
CA TRP A 260 -0.49 -6.46 -3.87
C TRP A 260 -1.77 -7.06 -4.47
N ASP A 261 -1.98 -6.96 -5.79
CA ASP A 261 -3.25 -7.25 -6.47
C ASP A 261 -4.42 -6.46 -5.86
N VAL A 262 -4.29 -5.14 -5.84
CA VAL A 262 -5.22 -4.23 -5.16
C VAL A 262 -5.75 -3.13 -6.07
N MET A 263 -7.07 -2.91 -6.00
CA MET A 263 -7.75 -1.68 -6.41
C MET A 263 -8.56 -1.13 -5.21
N PRO A 264 -8.25 0.07 -4.69
CA PRO A 264 -9.05 0.69 -3.65
C PRO A 264 -10.41 1.15 -4.17
N VAL A 265 -11.47 0.91 -3.39
CA VAL A 265 -12.86 1.22 -3.74
C VAL A 265 -13.54 1.89 -2.55
N LEU A 266 -14.29 2.96 -2.81
CA LEU A 266 -15.18 3.56 -1.81
C LEU A 266 -16.61 3.53 -2.33
N LYS A 267 -17.51 2.84 -1.61
CA LYS A 267 -18.94 2.77 -1.95
C LYS A 267 -19.18 2.34 -3.41
N GLY A 268 -18.48 1.29 -3.84
CA GLY A 268 -18.55 0.73 -5.19
C GLY A 268 -17.82 1.55 -6.28
N LYS A 269 -17.11 2.63 -5.93
CA LYS A 269 -16.35 3.44 -6.89
C LYS A 269 -14.84 3.26 -6.70
N PRO A 270 -14.10 2.78 -7.73
CA PRO A 270 -12.65 2.78 -7.71
C PRO A 270 -12.06 4.18 -7.49
N LEU A 271 -10.92 4.25 -6.81
CA LEU A 271 -10.26 5.48 -6.40
C LEU A 271 -8.91 5.67 -7.11
N ASN A 272 -8.54 6.92 -7.38
CA ASN A 272 -7.15 7.28 -7.63
C ASN A 272 -6.35 7.41 -6.32
N ALA A 273 -5.04 7.65 -6.41
CA ALA A 273 -4.17 7.74 -5.23
C ALA A 273 -4.59 8.83 -4.23
N VAL A 274 -4.97 10.02 -4.70
CA VAL A 274 -5.38 11.13 -3.84
C VAL A 274 -6.70 10.86 -3.14
N GLU A 275 -7.69 10.32 -3.86
CA GLU A 275 -8.97 9.94 -3.28
C GLU A 275 -8.81 8.78 -2.29
N PHE A 276 -7.91 7.83 -2.57
CA PHE A 276 -7.60 6.75 -1.65
C PHE A 276 -6.99 7.27 -0.34
N GLN A 277 -6.03 8.20 -0.44
CA GLN A 277 -5.46 8.89 0.71
C GLN A 277 -6.54 9.57 1.57
N GLN A 278 -7.45 10.31 0.92
CA GLN A 278 -8.57 10.97 1.61
C GLN A 278 -9.54 9.96 2.24
N ALA A 279 -9.82 8.85 1.57
CA ALA A 279 -10.68 7.79 2.06
C ALA A 279 -10.07 7.07 3.27
N ILE A 280 -8.75 6.87 3.33
CA ILE A 280 -8.05 6.33 4.51
C ILE A 280 -8.30 7.23 5.73
N VAL A 281 -8.19 8.55 5.55
CA VAL A 281 -8.35 9.52 6.64
C VAL A 281 -9.81 9.64 7.09
N SER A 282 -10.75 9.72 6.15
CA SER A 282 -12.12 10.19 6.44
C SER A 282 -13.18 9.10 6.33
N ASN A 283 -12.88 7.99 5.66
CA ASN A 283 -13.87 6.98 5.27
C ASN A 283 -13.36 5.55 5.43
N TYR A 284 -12.38 5.29 6.31
CA TYR A 284 -11.77 3.97 6.46
C TYR A 284 -12.79 2.85 6.66
N LYS A 285 -13.88 3.10 7.40
CA LYS A 285 -14.94 2.11 7.62
C LYS A 285 -15.58 1.62 6.31
N ASP A 286 -15.87 2.54 5.39
CA ASP A 286 -16.56 2.28 4.12
C ASP A 286 -15.58 1.98 2.96
N LEU A 287 -14.28 2.17 3.19
CA LEU A 287 -13.22 1.85 2.24
C LEU A 287 -13.09 0.34 2.08
N GLU A 288 -12.97 -0.11 0.85
CA GLU A 288 -12.79 -1.50 0.45
C GLU A 288 -11.50 -1.65 -0.37
N ILE A 289 -10.91 -2.84 -0.30
CA ILE A 289 -9.80 -3.25 -1.16
C ILE A 289 -10.33 -4.37 -2.06
N SER A 290 -10.56 -4.05 -3.34
CA SER A 290 -10.92 -5.05 -4.34
C SER A 290 -9.67 -5.79 -4.78
N SER A 291 -9.66 -7.11 -4.62
CA SER A 291 -8.52 -7.98 -4.88
C SER A 291 -9.02 -9.37 -5.27
N LEU A 292 -8.41 -9.98 -6.28
CA LEU A 292 -8.72 -11.35 -6.68
C LEU A 292 -7.86 -12.37 -5.92
N SER A 293 -6.74 -11.94 -5.32
CA SER A 293 -5.91 -12.73 -4.40
C SER A 293 -6.39 -12.68 -2.94
N GLY A 294 -7.33 -11.78 -2.61
CA GLY A 294 -7.85 -11.62 -1.25
C GLY A 294 -6.94 -10.79 -0.35
N ALA A 295 -6.26 -9.78 -0.90
CA ALA A 295 -5.40 -8.87 -0.16
C ALA A 295 -6.11 -8.25 1.05
N SER A 296 -5.41 -8.22 2.18
CA SER A 296 -5.93 -7.67 3.43
C SER A 296 -6.01 -6.14 3.35
N LYS A 297 -7.17 -5.59 3.72
CA LYS A 297 -7.38 -4.14 3.77
C LYS A 297 -6.51 -3.48 4.83
N MET A 298 -6.46 -4.02 6.05
CA MET A 298 -5.72 -3.39 7.13
C MET A 298 -4.21 -3.47 6.90
N ALA A 299 -3.68 -4.60 6.44
CA ALA A 299 -2.25 -4.73 6.11
C ALA A 299 -1.87 -3.79 4.98
N TYR A 300 -2.64 -3.79 3.87
CA TYR A 300 -2.33 -2.95 2.72
C TYR A 300 -2.40 -1.47 3.08
N VAL A 301 -3.49 -1.00 3.71
CA VAL A 301 -3.63 0.42 4.10
C VAL A 301 -2.51 0.84 5.04
N SER A 302 -2.16 0.02 6.04
CA SER A 302 -1.07 0.35 6.98
C SER A 302 0.27 0.48 6.26
N TRP A 303 0.52 -0.38 5.27
CA TRP A 303 1.77 -0.40 4.51
C TRP A 303 1.87 0.73 3.47
N ILE A 304 0.79 1.01 2.73
CA ILE A 304 0.81 1.97 1.61
C ILE A 304 0.72 3.43 2.06
N THR A 305 0.09 3.69 3.21
CA THR A 305 -0.22 5.06 3.66
C THR A 305 0.98 6.01 3.68
N PRO A 306 2.17 5.63 4.19
CA PRO A 306 3.33 6.51 4.20
C PRO A 306 3.74 7.00 2.81
N TYR A 307 3.51 6.19 1.76
CA TYR A 307 3.90 6.49 0.38
C TYR A 307 2.94 7.43 -0.35
N LEU A 308 1.69 7.57 0.12
CA LEU A 308 0.66 8.40 -0.52
C LEU A 308 0.85 9.91 -0.22
N TYR A 309 2.09 10.41 -0.30
CA TYR A 309 2.43 11.80 0.00
C TYR A 309 2.83 12.59 -1.25
N TYR A 310 3.93 12.22 -1.91
CA TYR A 310 4.26 12.75 -3.24
C TYR A 310 3.95 11.72 -4.32
N LEU A 311 3.38 12.18 -5.42
CA LEU A 311 2.92 11.33 -6.53
C LEU A 311 3.57 11.83 -7.81
N ASP A 312 4.22 11.00 -8.61
CA ASP A 312 4.75 11.41 -9.91
C ASP A 312 4.42 10.47 -11.06
N VAL A 313 4.20 11.06 -12.22
CA VAL A 313 3.90 10.39 -13.48
C VAL A 313 4.75 10.98 -14.60
N LYS A 314 5.07 10.18 -15.61
CA LYS A 314 5.78 10.67 -16.79
C LYS A 314 4.86 11.56 -17.64
N PHE A 315 5.44 12.53 -18.33
CA PHE A 315 4.70 13.27 -19.37
C PHE A 315 4.44 12.40 -20.59
N ASP A 316 5.34 11.47 -20.92
CA ASP A 316 5.19 10.55 -22.03
C ASP A 316 4.97 9.11 -21.51
N ASN A 317 3.72 8.67 -21.60
CA ASN A 317 3.24 7.36 -21.14
C ASN A 317 3.02 6.38 -22.30
N ARG A 318 3.63 6.64 -23.46
CA ARG A 318 3.58 5.70 -24.60
C ARG A 318 4.38 4.43 -24.29
N GLU A 319 4.22 3.39 -25.08
CA GLU A 319 4.79 2.06 -24.87
C GLU A 319 5.64 1.66 -26.07
N GLY A 320 6.76 0.98 -25.80
CA GLY A 320 7.71 0.55 -26.82
C GLY A 320 9.16 0.90 -26.52
N VAL A 321 10.06 0.17 -27.19
CA VAL A 321 11.50 0.28 -27.03
C VAL A 321 12.06 1.31 -28.01
N GLY A 322 13.03 2.11 -27.57
CA GLY A 322 13.74 3.07 -28.42
C GLY A 322 12.97 4.36 -28.75
N LEU A 323 11.83 4.59 -28.08
CA LEU A 323 11.08 5.83 -28.21
C LEU A 323 11.82 7.01 -27.57
N GLU A 324 12.03 8.09 -28.34
CA GLU A 324 12.41 9.37 -27.76
C GLU A 324 11.23 9.92 -26.96
N ARG A 325 11.42 10.07 -25.65
CA ARG A 325 10.38 10.47 -24.72
C ARG A 325 10.21 11.97 -24.70
N ALA A 326 8.98 12.42 -24.91
CA ALA A 326 8.63 13.83 -24.83
C ALA A 326 8.91 14.37 -23.42
N LYS A 327 9.39 15.61 -23.36
CA LYS A 327 9.66 16.36 -22.13
C LYS A 327 8.89 17.66 -22.14
N VAL A 328 8.49 18.13 -20.96
CA VAL A 328 7.88 19.45 -20.78
C VAL A 328 8.88 20.31 -20.03
N ASN A 329 9.30 21.42 -20.65
CA ASN A 329 10.33 22.32 -20.09
C ASN A 329 11.60 21.58 -19.64
N GLY A 330 12.04 20.59 -20.43
CA GLY A 330 13.21 19.75 -20.14
C GLY A 330 13.01 18.69 -19.04
N LYS A 331 11.83 18.61 -18.42
CA LYS A 331 11.46 17.64 -17.39
C LYS A 331 10.72 16.46 -18.00
N SER A 332 10.95 15.26 -17.49
CA SER A 332 10.31 14.03 -17.98
C SER A 332 9.04 13.68 -17.21
N SER A 333 8.86 14.23 -16.01
CA SER A 333 7.78 13.84 -15.10
C SER A 333 7.10 15.05 -14.46
N LEU A 334 5.83 14.88 -14.11
CA LEU A 334 5.05 15.78 -13.28
C LEU A 334 4.92 15.16 -11.88
N MET A 335 5.26 15.91 -10.84
CA MET A 335 5.06 15.50 -9.45
C MET A 335 3.98 16.35 -8.78
N LEU A 336 2.93 15.68 -8.29
CA LEU A 336 1.96 16.28 -7.39
C LEU A 336 2.52 16.33 -5.97
N VAL A 337 2.48 17.54 -5.40
CA VAL A 337 2.99 17.88 -4.09
C VAL A 337 1.84 18.44 -3.25
N PRO A 338 1.62 18.00 -2.00
CA PRO A 338 0.60 18.60 -1.15
C PRO A 338 0.80 20.12 -0.98
N ALA A 339 -0.29 20.86 -0.92
CA ALA A 339 -0.26 22.32 -0.76
C ALA A 339 0.46 22.70 0.56
N GLY A 340 1.46 23.57 0.45
CA GLY A 340 2.30 23.99 1.57
C GLY A 340 3.42 22.99 1.94
N ALA A 341 3.51 21.84 1.29
CA ALA A 341 4.64 20.94 1.45
C ALA A 341 5.86 21.44 0.64
N LYS A 342 7.05 21.04 1.09
CA LYS A 342 8.29 21.25 0.34
C LYS A 342 8.29 20.40 -0.92
N GLU A 343 8.70 20.98 -2.05
CA GLU A 343 9.03 20.23 -3.26
C GLU A 343 10.33 19.43 -3.04
N PRO A 344 10.31 18.08 -3.09
CA PRO A 344 11.49 17.28 -2.77
C PRO A 344 12.53 17.39 -3.88
N THR A 345 13.79 17.70 -3.54
CA THR A 345 14.87 17.86 -4.53
C THR A 345 15.85 16.69 -4.57
N VAL A 346 15.75 15.76 -3.61
CA VAL A 346 16.60 14.58 -3.48
C VAL A 346 15.75 13.36 -3.12
N PHE A 347 16.04 12.22 -3.73
CA PHE A 347 15.47 10.92 -3.42
C PHE A 347 16.47 10.07 -2.66
N GLN A 348 16.09 9.66 -1.45
CA GLN A 348 16.87 8.83 -0.55
C GLN A 348 18.30 9.34 -0.31
N VAL A 349 18.43 10.56 0.21
CA VAL A 349 19.68 11.24 0.60
C VAL A 349 20.64 11.57 -0.55
N LYS A 350 20.67 10.79 -1.63
CA LYS A 350 21.75 10.82 -2.62
C LYS A 350 21.34 11.04 -4.07
N ASN A 351 20.09 10.81 -4.46
CA ASN A 351 19.69 10.85 -5.87
C ASN A 351 18.95 12.15 -6.21
N PRO A 352 19.54 13.12 -6.93
CA PRO A 352 18.86 14.38 -7.23
C PRO A 352 17.58 14.19 -8.06
N ILE A 353 16.50 14.88 -7.70
CA ILE A 353 15.23 14.92 -8.43
C ILE A 353 15.27 16.13 -9.38
N THR A 354 16.03 15.99 -10.46
CA THR A 354 16.17 17.05 -11.48
C THR A 354 15.21 16.89 -12.65
N TYR A 355 14.45 15.79 -12.68
CA TYR A 355 13.61 15.37 -13.80
C TYR A 355 12.12 15.72 -13.64
N CYS A 356 11.72 16.25 -12.48
CA CYS A 356 10.33 16.62 -12.18
C CYS A 356 10.05 18.10 -12.43
N HIS A 357 8.86 18.35 -12.97
CA HIS A 357 8.13 19.60 -12.77
C HIS A 357 7.14 19.37 -11.61
N TYR A 358 6.97 20.34 -10.72
CA TYR A 358 6.06 20.22 -9.58
C TYR A 358 4.71 20.87 -9.86
N THR A 359 3.66 20.35 -9.23
CA THR A 359 2.33 20.96 -9.20
C THR A 359 1.66 20.65 -7.87
N HIS A 360 0.78 21.54 -7.42
CA HIS A 360 -0.12 21.28 -6.30
C HIS A 360 -1.55 20.98 -6.77
N SER A 361 -1.81 21.04 -8.08
CA SER A 361 -3.14 20.95 -8.65
C SER A 361 -3.53 19.52 -8.99
N VAL A 362 -4.55 18.99 -8.32
CA VAL A 362 -5.14 17.68 -8.67
C VAL A 362 -5.77 17.72 -10.06
N ALA A 363 -6.32 18.85 -10.48
CA ALA A 363 -6.92 19.00 -11.81
C ALA A 363 -5.88 18.91 -12.92
N ALA A 364 -4.65 19.41 -12.70
CA ALA A 364 -3.56 19.26 -13.65
C ALA A 364 -3.02 17.82 -13.67
N PHE A 365 -2.87 17.19 -12.51
CA PHE A 365 -2.31 15.85 -12.38
C PHE A 365 -3.24 14.74 -12.91
N TYR A 366 -4.55 14.93 -12.72
CA TYR A 366 -5.61 14.01 -13.14
C TYR A 366 -6.38 14.51 -14.37
N ALA A 367 -5.75 15.30 -15.23
CA ALA A 367 -6.32 15.68 -16.51
C ALA A 367 -6.80 14.44 -17.28
N LYS A 368 -7.97 14.53 -17.91
CA LYS A 368 -8.49 13.47 -18.78
C LYS A 368 -7.47 13.20 -19.88
N PRO A 369 -7.08 11.93 -20.12
CA PRO A 369 -6.14 11.64 -21.18
C PRO A 369 -6.80 11.80 -22.56
N GLU A 370 -6.12 12.51 -23.45
CA GLU A 370 -6.52 12.70 -24.86
C GLU A 370 -6.12 11.50 -25.71
#